data_AF-A0A4R4X3L7-F1
#
_entry.id   AF-A0A4R4X3L7-F1
#
_cell.length_a   1.000
_cell.length_b   1.000
_cell.length_c   1.000
_cell.angle_alpha   90.00
_cell.angle_beta   90.00
_cell.angle_gamma   90.00
#
_symmetry.space_group_name_H-M   'P 1'
#
loop_
_entity.id
_entity.type
_entity.pdbx_description
1 polymer ?
#
loop_
_entity_poly.entity_id
_entity_poly.type
_entity_poly.pdbx_seq_one_letter_code
_entity_poly.pdbx_strand_id
1 'polypeptide(L)' 'MPATSLDTTDAIELAELLQFIADWLAADPARLAPSLLDHVGHPAYGLDALRADLERFTFLLGGSDGEDLFGQP' A
#
# COMPACT_ATOMS: atom_id res chain seq x y z
N MET A 1 7.11 0.65 -25.90
CA MET A 1 7.10 0.45 -24.44
C MET A 1 7.40 -1.02 -24.19
N PRO A 2 8.41 -1.37 -23.38
CA PRO A 2 8.53 -2.76 -22.93
C PRO A 2 7.24 -3.12 -22.17
N ALA A 3 6.69 -4.30 -22.43
CA ALA A 3 5.57 -4.82 -21.66
C ALA A 3 6.13 -5.45 -20.39
N THR A 4 5.72 -4.93 -19.24
CA THR A 4 5.94 -5.60 -17.96
C THR A 4 4.82 -6.62 -17.78
N SER A 5 5.13 -7.90 -17.78
CA SER A 5 4.19 -8.98 -17.44
C SER A 5 4.56 -9.55 -16.08
N LEU A 6 3.58 -9.63 -15.18
CA LEU A 6 3.66 -10.40 -13.95
C LEU A 6 2.94 -11.73 -14.20
N ASP A 7 3.54 -12.84 -13.82
CA ASP A 7 2.79 -14.09 -13.75
C ASP A 7 1.95 -14.16 -12.45
N THR A 8 1.16 -15.21 -12.29
CA THR A 8 0.31 -15.37 -11.10
C THR A 8 1.11 -15.46 -9.81
N THR A 9 2.26 -16.11 -9.82
CA THR A 9 3.11 -16.25 -8.63
C THR A 9 3.71 -14.90 -8.28
N ASP A 10 4.26 -14.17 -9.25
CA ASP A 10 4.80 -12.83 -9.03
C ASP A 10 3.74 -11.87 -8.48
N ALA A 11 2.50 -11.96 -8.98
CA ALA A 11 1.39 -11.12 -8.52
C ALA A 11 1.01 -11.41 -7.06
N ILE A 12 1.02 -12.68 -6.65
CA ILE A 12 0.76 -13.10 -5.26
C ILE A 12 1.88 -12.58 -4.34
N GLU A 13 3.14 -12.83 -4.69
CA GLU A 13 4.28 -12.39 -3.87
C GLU A 13 4.30 -10.86 -3.72
N LEU A 14 3.98 -10.14 -4.79
CA LEU A 14 3.88 -8.69 -4.74
C LEU A 14 2.73 -8.24 -3.83
N ALA A 15 1.56 -8.88 -3.88
CA ALA A 15 0.44 -8.54 -3.01
C ALA A 15 0.77 -8.77 -1.53
N GLU A 16 1.45 -9.88 -1.20
CA GLU A 16 1.92 -10.17 0.15
C GLU A 16 2.93 -9.13 0.65
N LEU A 17 3.87 -8.71 -0.21
CA LEU A 17 4.83 -7.67 0.13
C LEU A 17 4.16 -6.31 0.38
N LEU A 18 3.17 -5.94 -0.45
CA LEU A 18 2.43 -4.69 -0.28
C LEU A 18 1.64 -4.70 1.03
N GLN A 19 1.00 -5.81 1.39
CA GLN A 19 0.32 -5.97 2.67
C GLN A 19 1.30 -5.85 3.85
N PHE A 20 2.45 -6.52 3.76
CA PHE A 20 3.49 -6.42 4.78
C PHE A 20 3.95 -4.97 5.00
N ILE A 21 4.12 -4.19 3.94
CA ILE A 21 4.48 -2.78 4.03
C ILE A 21 3.34 -1.97 4.68
N ALA A 22 2.09 -2.21 4.30
CA ALA A 22 0.94 -1.53 4.90
C ALA A 22 0.84 -1.78 6.41
N ASP A 23 1.04 -3.04 6.83
CA ASP A 23 1.05 -3.43 8.24
C ASP A 23 2.21 -2.77 9.01
N TRP A 24 3.40 -2.70 8.40
CA TRP A 24 4.54 -2.00 8.98
C TRP A 24 4.29 -0.49 9.14
N LEU A 25 3.67 0.16 8.16
CA LEU A 25 3.29 1.57 8.25
C LEU A 25 2.29 1.82 9.38
N ALA A 26 1.38 0.88 9.63
CA ALA A 26 0.40 0.97 10.72
C ALA A 26 1.02 0.75 12.12
N ALA A 27 2.20 0.13 12.22
CA ALA A 27 2.81 -0.25 13.48
C ALA A 27 3.37 0.93 14.31
N ASP A 28 3.88 1.97 13.65
CA ASP A 28 4.40 3.18 14.34
C ASP A 28 4.13 4.47 13.52
N PRO A 29 2.86 4.92 13.42
CA PRO A 29 2.52 6.11 12.65
C PRO A 29 3.18 7.39 13.19
N ALA A 30 3.42 7.45 14.50
CA ALA A 30 4.03 8.61 15.15
C ALA A 30 5.48 8.83 14.70
N ARG A 31 6.23 7.75 14.44
CA ARG A 31 7.59 7.82 13.88
C ARG A 31 7.59 7.99 12.37
N LEU A 32 6.70 7.29 11.67
CA LEU A 32 6.74 7.18 10.22
C LEU A 32 6.12 8.40 9.52
N ALA A 33 5.11 9.06 10.10
CA ALA A 33 4.48 10.22 9.47
C ALA A 33 5.43 11.43 9.34
N PRO A 34 6.20 11.82 10.38
CA PRO A 34 7.21 12.87 10.23
C PRO A 34 8.29 12.49 9.21
N SER A 35 8.77 11.24 9.23
CA SER A 35 9.76 10.76 8.28
C SER A 35 9.27 10.84 6.83
N LEU A 36 8.01 10.50 6.58
CA LEU A 36 7.41 10.62 5.25
C LEU A 36 7.24 12.08 4.84
N LEU A 37 6.79 12.95 5.76
CA LEU A 37 6.65 14.38 5.50
C LEU A 37 7.99 15.01 5.13
N ASP A 38 9.06 14.67 5.84
CA ASP A 38 10.41 15.16 5.55
C ASP A 38 10.90 14.69 4.18
N HIS A 39 10.53 13.47 3.77
CA HIS A 39 10.89 12.91 2.46
C HIS A 39 10.09 13.55 1.30
N VAL A 40 8.77 13.71 1.47
CA VAL A 40 7.86 14.26 0.45
C VAL A 40 7.99 15.79 0.35
N GLY A 41 8.27 16.45 1.47
CA GLY A 41 8.38 17.91 1.58
C GLY A 41 7.03 18.65 1.56
N HIS A 42 5.89 17.94 1.55
CA HIS A 42 4.57 18.55 1.57
C HIS A 42 3.49 17.63 2.21
N PRO A 43 2.57 18.15 3.05
CA PRO A 43 1.57 17.34 3.74
C PRO A 43 0.43 16.77 2.88
N ALA A 44 0.38 17.06 1.57
CA ALA A 44 -0.71 16.57 0.71
C ALA A 44 -0.70 15.04 0.52
N TYR A 45 0.43 14.37 0.77
CA TYR A 45 0.55 12.91 0.71
C TYR A 45 1.07 12.39 2.05
N GLY A 46 0.15 11.89 2.88
CA GLY A 46 0.43 11.36 4.21
C GLY A 46 0.37 9.83 4.28
N LEU A 47 0.62 9.27 5.45
CA LEU A 47 0.60 7.82 5.67
C LEU A 47 -0.73 7.16 5.30
N ASP A 48 -1.86 7.83 5.56
CA ASP A 48 -3.18 7.28 5.20
C ASP A 48 -3.35 7.16 3.68
N ALA A 49 -2.88 8.15 2.92
CA ALA A 49 -2.93 8.11 1.46
C ALA A 49 -2.01 7.02 0.90
N LEU A 50 -0.80 6.89 1.47
CA LEU A 50 0.14 5.83 1.10
C LEU A 50 -0.44 4.44 1.39
N ARG A 51 -1.03 4.25 2.57
CA ARG A 51 -1.62 2.96 2.95
C ARG A 51 -2.81 2.60 2.05
N ALA A 52 -3.68 3.57 1.75
CA ALA A 52 -4.80 3.36 0.83
C ALA A 52 -4.32 2.96 -0.59
N ASP A 53 -3.22 3.54 -1.07
CA ASP A 53 -2.61 3.14 -2.35
C ASP A 53 -2.08 1.70 -2.30
N LEU A 54 -1.43 1.29 -1.21
CA LEU A 54 -0.95 -0.08 -1.02
C LEU A 54 -2.10 -1.08 -1.00
N GLU A 55 -3.14 -0.82 -0.20
CA GLU A 55 -4.35 -1.64 -0.11
C GLU A 55 -5.03 -1.78 -1.49
N ARG A 56 -5.14 -0.68 -2.24
CA ARG A 56 -5.70 -0.69 -3.61
C ARG A 56 -4.90 -1.58 -4.55
N PHE A 57 -3.57 -1.55 -4.48
CA PHE A 57 -2.73 -2.40 -5.32
C PHE A 57 -2.78 -3.88 -4.89
N THR A 58 -2.80 -4.16 -3.59
CA THR A 58 -3.03 -5.51 -3.05
C THR A 58 -4.34 -6.10 -3.58
N PHE A 59 -5.44 -5.33 -3.55
CA PHE A 59 -6.72 -5.73 -4.14
C PHE A 59 -6.63 -5.99 -5.65
N LEU A 60 -6.01 -5.09 -6.42
CA LEU A 60 -5.87 -5.25 -7.86
C LEU A 60 -5.05 -6.49 -8.28
N LEU A 61 -4.16 -6.95 -7.40
CA LEU A 61 -3.38 -8.17 -7.59
C LEU A 61 -4.10 -9.44 -7.08
N GLY A 62 -5.30 -9.29 -6.49
CA GLY A 62 -6.09 -10.40 -5.96
C GLY A 62 -5.66 -10.90 -4.57
N GLY A 63 -4.83 -10.12 -3.85
CA GLY A 63 -4.38 -10.45 -2.49
C GLY A 63 -5.36 -10.07 -1.37
N SER A 64 -6.47 -9.41 -1.70
CA SER A 64 -7.53 -8.99 -0.78
C SER A 64 -8.88 -9.04 -1.51
N ASP A 65 -9.96 -9.32 -0.78
CA ASP A 65 -11.34 -9.23 -1.27
C ASP A 65 -11.89 -7.79 -1.29
N GLY A 66 -11.10 -6.83 -0.78
CA GLY A 66 -11.43 -5.41 -0.77
C GLY A 66 -12.32 -4.99 0.40
N GLU A 67 -12.51 -5.82 1.43
CA GLU A 67 -13.27 -5.43 2.63
C GLU A 67 -12.73 -4.12 3.25
N ASP A 68 -11.42 -3.94 3.33
CA ASP A 68 -10.81 -2.72 3.87
C ASP A 68 -10.97 -1.48 2.96
N LEU A 69 -11.16 -1.69 1.66
CA LEU A 69 -11.34 -0.60 0.68
C LEU A 69 -12.79 -0.13 0.55
N PHE A 70 -13.75 -1.05 0.73
CA PHE A 70 -15.17 -0.81 0.49
C PHE A 70 -16.05 -0.93 1.75
N GLY A 71 -15.47 -1.31 2.90
CA GLY A 71 -16.18 -1.67 4.12
C GLY A 71 -16.53 -0.55 5.09
N GLN A 72 -16.34 0.73 4.75
CA GLN A 72 -16.81 1.82 5.62
C GLN A 72 -18.23 2.30 5.24
N PRO A 73 -19.19 2.32 6.19
CA PRO A 73 -20.48 2.98 6.01
C PRO A 73 -20.39 4.52 5.99
#